data_AF-W2SPB2-F1
#
_entry.id   AF-W2SPB2-F1
#
_cell.length_a   1.000
_cell.length_b   1.000
_cell.length_c   1.000
_cell.angle_alpha   90.00
_cell.angle_beta   90.00
_cell.angle_gamma   90.00
#
_symmetry.space_group_name_H-M   'P 1'
#
loop_
_entity.id
_entity.type
_entity.pdbx_description
1 polymer ?
#
loop_
_entity_poly.entity_id
_entity_poly.type
_entity_poly.pdbx_seq_one_letter_code
_entity_poly.pdbx_strand_id
1 'polypeptide(L)'
;MTTRARLDMFVVPVVHDPHVPAGLLKLWLRQLPEPLIPHAFYQRALAASENPTEVTRMIQVLPSTNQLVLAKLVACLQDLAREEVVAHTKMDVSNLAMVIAPNVLRCESEDPRVIFENTRREMTFLKTLITCYDTSFVEGIV
;
A
#
# COMPACT_ATOMS: atom_id res chain seq x y z
N MET A 1 -23.10 4.70 16.19
CA MET A 1 -22.79 4.55 14.74
C MET A 1 -21.28 4.57 14.57
N THR A 2 -20.68 3.60 13.88
CA THR A 2 -19.21 3.51 13.73
C THR A 2 -18.70 4.56 12.73
N THR A 3 -17.40 4.90 12.81
CA THR A 3 -16.74 5.83 11.86
C THR A 3 -16.90 5.36 10.41
N ARG A 4 -16.80 4.05 10.18
CA ARG A 4 -17.06 3.41 8.88
C ARG A 4 -18.47 3.68 8.36
N ALA A 5 -19.50 3.39 9.18
CA ALA A 5 -20.89 3.58 8.76
C ALA A 5 -21.21 5.03 8.39
N ARG A 6 -20.51 6.01 9.00
CA ARG A 6 -20.63 7.43 8.62
C ARG A 6 -20.01 7.70 7.25
N LEU A 7 -18.81 7.19 6.99
CA LEU A 7 -18.16 7.32 5.68
C LEU A 7 -18.95 6.64 4.56
N ASP A 8 -19.54 5.47 4.83
CA ASP A 8 -20.41 4.76 3.87
C ASP A 8 -21.66 5.59 3.49
N MET A 9 -22.05 6.53 4.36
CA MET A 9 -23.12 7.51 4.14
C MET A 9 -22.61 8.87 3.65
N PHE A 10 -21.37 8.95 3.17
CA PHE A 10 -20.70 10.20 2.74
C PHE A 10 -20.60 11.28 3.83
N VAL A 11 -20.68 10.90 5.11
CA VAL A 11 -20.50 11.79 6.25
C VAL A 11 -19.08 11.68 6.75
N VAL A 12 -18.25 12.70 6.49
CA VAL A 12 -16.88 12.77 6.99
C VAL A 12 -16.91 12.95 8.52
N PRO A 13 -16.41 11.99 9.30
CA PRO A 13 -16.39 12.08 10.75
C PRO A 13 -15.20 12.93 11.22
N VAL A 14 -15.42 13.78 12.22
CA VAL A 14 -14.32 14.36 13.00
C VAL A 14 -13.68 13.23 13.79
N VAL A 15 -12.40 12.98 13.54
CA VAL A 15 -11.60 11.95 14.21
C VAL A 15 -10.42 12.61 14.92
N HIS A 16 -10.25 12.29 16.20
CA HIS A 16 -9.16 12.80 17.04
C HIS A 16 -8.01 11.78 17.17
N ASP A 17 -8.31 10.49 17.03
CA ASP A 17 -7.32 9.42 17.08
C ASP A 17 -6.83 9.10 15.65
N PRO A 18 -5.53 9.31 15.34
CA PRO A 18 -4.95 9.04 14.02
C PRO A 18 -4.95 7.54 13.65
N HIS A 19 -5.06 6.63 14.62
CA HIS A 19 -5.18 5.20 14.35
C HIS A 19 -6.49 4.84 13.66
N VAL A 20 -7.54 5.64 13.83
CA VAL A 20 -8.84 5.42 13.18
C VAL A 20 -8.76 5.55 11.66
N PRO A 21 -8.34 6.68 11.06
CA PRO A 21 -8.20 6.79 9.61
C PRO A 21 -7.16 5.80 9.05
N ALA A 22 -6.04 5.57 9.76
CA ALA A 22 -5.05 4.57 9.34
C ALA A 22 -5.64 3.14 9.29
N GLY A 23 -6.45 2.78 10.28
CA GLY A 23 -7.16 1.50 10.32
C GLY A 23 -8.19 1.37 9.19
N LEU A 24 -8.94 2.44 8.91
CA LEU A 24 -9.94 2.47 7.86
C LEU A 24 -9.33 2.38 6.45
N LEU A 25 -8.20 3.04 6.21
CA LEU A 25 -7.47 2.93 4.95
C LEU A 25 -7.03 1.48 4.68
N LYS A 26 -6.40 0.83 5.68
CA LYS A 26 -6.01 -0.58 5.58
C LYS A 26 -7.22 -1.50 5.37
N LEU A 27 -8.32 -1.22 6.07
CA LEU A 27 -9.55 -1.99 5.93
C LEU A 27 -10.13 -1.86 4.53
N TRP A 28 -10.17 -0.66 3.97
CA TRP A 28 -10.68 -0.38 2.63
C TRP A 28 -9.86 -1.15 1.57
N LEU A 29 -8.53 -1.03 1.60
CA LEU A 29 -7.63 -1.77 0.71
C LEU A 29 -7.86 -3.29 0.80
N ARG A 30 -7.99 -3.82 2.02
CA ARG A 30 -8.22 -5.25 2.25
C ARG A 30 -9.58 -5.74 1.77
N GLN A 31 -10.60 -4.88 1.75
CA GLN A 31 -11.97 -5.23 1.37
C GLN A 31 -12.32 -4.97 -0.09
N LEU A 32 -11.38 -4.42 -0.89
CA LEU A 32 -11.58 -4.31 -2.33
C LEU A 32 -11.90 -5.70 -2.91
N PRO A 33 -12.86 -5.82 -3.86
CA PRO A 33 -13.17 -7.11 -4.50
C PRO A 33 -11.93 -7.78 -5.12
N GLU A 34 -11.07 -6.97 -5.74
CA GLU A 34 -9.75 -7.37 -6.24
C GLU A 34 -8.66 -6.54 -5.53
N PRO A 35 -7.49 -7.10 -5.18
CA PRO A 35 -6.43 -6.32 -4.53
C PRO A 35 -5.96 -5.16 -5.40
N LEU A 36 -5.35 -4.16 -4.76
CA LEU A 36 -4.86 -2.97 -5.45
C LEU A 36 -3.82 -3.33 -6.53
N ILE A 37 -2.95 -4.31 -6.25
CA ILE A 37 -2.20 -5.03 -7.28
C ILE A 37 -3.05 -6.23 -7.70
N PRO A 38 -3.66 -6.23 -8.91
CA PRO A 38 -4.55 -7.32 -9.33
C PRO A 38 -3.83 -8.67 -9.34
N HIS A 39 -4.55 -9.77 -9.11
CA HIS A 39 -3.95 -11.10 -8.99
C HIS A 39 -3.15 -11.50 -10.25
N ALA A 40 -3.59 -11.05 -11.43
CA ALA A 40 -2.87 -11.24 -12.70
C ALA A 40 -1.45 -10.64 -12.70
N PHE A 41 -1.17 -9.64 -11.87
CA PHE A 41 0.13 -9.00 -11.74
C PHE A 41 0.91 -9.46 -10.50
N TYR A 42 0.31 -10.27 -9.62
CA TYR A 42 0.89 -10.65 -8.34
C TYR A 42 2.27 -11.31 -8.49
N GLN A 43 2.38 -12.36 -9.30
CA GLN A 43 3.66 -13.06 -9.51
C GLN A 43 4.72 -12.14 -10.14
N ARG A 44 4.30 -11.24 -11.04
CA ARG A 44 5.19 -10.24 -11.64
C ARG A 44 5.68 -9.24 -10.60
N ALA A 45 4.82 -8.82 -9.66
CA ALA A 45 5.20 -7.96 -8.54
C ALA A 45 6.28 -8.61 -7.68
N LEU A 46 6.10 -9.89 -7.32
CA LEU A 46 7.06 -10.62 -6.50
C LEU A 46 8.40 -10.81 -7.22
N ALA A 47 8.36 -11.15 -8.51
CA ALA A 47 9.56 -11.31 -9.33
C ALA A 47 10.33 -9.99 -9.51
N ALA A 48 9.63 -8.87 -9.64
CA ALA A 48 10.22 -7.55 -9.79
C ALA A 48 10.67 -6.91 -8.46
N SER A 49 10.21 -7.41 -7.30
CA SER A 49 10.30 -6.76 -5.99
C SER A 49 11.66 -6.14 -5.62
N GLU A 50 12.77 -6.76 -6.03
CA GLU A 50 14.14 -6.30 -5.73
C GLU A 50 14.73 -5.35 -6.80
N ASN A 51 14.04 -5.15 -7.93
CA ASN A 51 14.49 -4.30 -9.03
C ASN A 51 13.55 -3.10 -9.23
N PRO A 52 13.95 -1.89 -8.79
CA PRO A 52 13.12 -0.68 -8.91
C PRO A 52 12.65 -0.37 -10.34
N THR A 53 13.48 -0.68 -11.34
CA THR A 53 13.15 -0.43 -12.74
C THR A 53 12.04 -1.36 -13.22
N GLU A 54 12.11 -2.65 -12.86
CA GLU A 54 11.08 -3.63 -13.21
C GLU A 54 9.76 -3.38 -12.46
N VAL A 55 9.84 -2.96 -11.19
CA VAL A 55 8.67 -2.55 -10.42
C VAL A 55 7.95 -1.38 -11.10
N THR A 56 8.70 -0.36 -11.51
CA THR A 56 8.15 0.82 -12.21
C THR A 56 7.50 0.44 -13.53
N ARG A 57 8.18 -0.39 -14.34
CA ARG A 57 7.62 -0.90 -15.61
C ARG A 57 6.34 -1.71 -15.41
N MET A 58 6.26 -2.49 -14.34
CA MET A 58 5.05 -3.23 -14.00
C MET A 58 3.91 -2.28 -13.65
N ILE A 59 4.16 -1.25 -12.83
CA ILE A 59 3.13 -0.27 -12.46
C ILE A 59 2.57 0.46 -13.69
N GLN A 60 3.43 0.80 -14.66
CA GLN A 60 3.01 1.49 -15.89
C GLN A 60 2.01 0.70 -16.75
N VAL A 61 1.89 -0.61 -16.56
CA VAL A 61 0.93 -1.46 -17.29
C VAL A 61 -0.28 -1.86 -16.44
N LEU A 62 -0.39 -1.37 -15.20
CA LEU A 62 -1.59 -1.53 -14.39
C LEU A 62 -2.75 -0.72 -14.99
N PRO A 63 -4.01 -1.10 -14.70
CA PRO A 63 -5.15 -0.23 -14.98
C PRO A 63 -4.94 1.16 -14.37
N SER A 64 -5.34 2.21 -15.09
CA SER A 64 -5.07 3.61 -14.71
C SER A 64 -5.56 3.95 -13.30
N THR A 65 -6.72 3.43 -12.90
CA THR A 65 -7.27 3.62 -11.55
C THR A 65 -6.36 3.00 -10.48
N ASN A 66 -5.92 1.74 -10.68
CA ASN A 66 -5.03 1.06 -9.74
C ASN A 66 -3.68 1.80 -9.64
N GLN A 67 -3.13 2.24 -10.76
CA GLN A 67 -1.89 3.01 -10.80
C GLN A 67 -2.02 4.31 -10.00
N LEU A 68 -3.10 5.07 -10.19
CA LEU A 68 -3.30 6.34 -9.50
C LEU A 68 -3.51 6.16 -8.00
N VAL A 69 -4.32 5.17 -7.59
CA VAL A 69 -4.55 4.84 -6.18
C VAL A 69 -3.24 4.36 -5.53
N LEU A 70 -2.47 3.52 -6.21
CA LEU A 70 -1.17 3.05 -5.72
C LEU A 70 -0.18 4.20 -5.57
N ALA A 71 -0.08 5.10 -6.56
CA ALA A 71 0.80 6.26 -6.50
C ALA A 71 0.44 7.17 -5.31
N LYS A 72 -0.86 7.43 -5.09
CA LYS A 72 -1.35 8.19 -3.94
C LYS A 72 -1.05 7.52 -2.60
N LEU A 73 -1.23 6.19 -2.52
CA LEU A 73 -0.87 5.43 -1.34
C LEU A 73 0.64 5.53 -1.07
N VAL A 74 1.47 5.32 -2.08
CA VAL A 74 2.94 5.36 -1.95
C VAL A 74 3.41 6.75 -1.55
N ALA A 75 2.85 7.83 -2.11
CA ALA A 75 3.17 9.20 -1.71
C ALA A 75 2.91 9.43 -0.21
N CYS A 76 1.75 9.00 0.29
CA CYS A 76 1.43 9.07 1.72
C CYS A 76 2.41 8.26 2.58
N LEU A 77 2.83 7.08 2.11
CA LEU A 77 3.84 6.27 2.83
C LEU A 77 5.23 6.91 2.80
N GLN A 78 5.59 7.61 1.72
CA GLN A 78 6.82 8.37 1.60
C GLN A 78 6.84 9.53 2.60
N ASP A 79 5.74 10.26 2.74
CA ASP A 79 5.60 11.30 3.77
C ASP A 79 5.75 10.75 5.18
N LEU A 80 5.13 9.58 5.46
CA LEU A 80 5.26 8.91 6.75
C LEU A 80 6.67 8.37 7.03
N ALA A 81 7.44 8.08 5.97
CA ALA A 81 8.81 7.56 6.05
C ALA A 81 9.88 8.65 6.19
N ARG A 82 9.52 9.94 6.13
CA ARG A 82 10.46 11.05 6.37
C ARG A 82 11.05 10.98 7.77
N GLU A 83 12.34 11.25 7.91
CA GLU A 83 13.09 11.03 9.17
C GLU A 83 12.44 11.74 10.37
N GLU A 84 11.96 12.97 10.18
CA GLU A 84 11.27 13.73 11.21
C GLU A 84 9.96 13.08 11.65
N VAL A 85 9.22 12.44 10.75
CA VAL A 85 7.97 11.73 11.07
C VAL A 85 8.29 10.40 11.74
N VAL A 86 9.31 9.67 11.24
CA VAL A 86 9.80 8.41 11.82
C VAL A 86 10.31 8.64 13.25
N ALA A 87 10.95 9.78 13.54
CA ALA A 87 11.40 10.12 14.87
C ALA A 87 10.27 10.12 15.91
N HIS A 88 9.03 10.46 15.50
CA HIS A 88 7.84 10.44 16.35
C HIS A 88 7.06 9.12 16.28
N THR A 89 6.80 8.62 15.08
CA THR A 89 5.92 7.45 14.87
C THR A 89 6.61 6.10 15.06
N LYS A 90 7.95 6.06 14.93
CA LYS A 90 8.77 4.84 14.88
C LYS A 90 8.41 3.89 13.73
N MET A 91 7.66 4.37 12.75
CA MET A 91 7.26 3.61 11.56
C MET A 91 8.25 3.88 10.43
N ASP A 92 9.38 3.19 10.42
CA ASP A 92 10.30 3.24 9.28
C ASP A 92 9.71 2.56 8.03
N VAL A 93 10.41 2.66 6.90
CA VAL A 93 9.98 2.05 5.62
C VAL A 93 9.70 0.55 5.77
N SER A 94 10.49 -0.16 6.57
CA SER A 94 10.33 -1.61 6.74
C SER A 94 9.05 -1.94 7.53
N ASN A 95 8.78 -1.18 8.59
CA ASN A 95 7.56 -1.30 9.40
C ASN A 95 6.31 -0.94 8.59
N LEU A 96 6.37 0.13 7.79
CA LEU A 96 5.29 0.53 6.88
C LEU A 96 5.03 -0.57 5.84
N ALA A 97 6.08 -1.10 5.21
CA ALA A 97 5.96 -2.18 4.23
C ALA A 97 5.31 -3.42 4.84
N MET A 98 5.73 -3.83 6.04
CA MET A 98 5.21 -4.99 6.76
C MET A 98 3.70 -4.91 7.00
N VAL A 99 3.19 -3.74 7.40
CA VAL A 99 1.76 -3.61 7.76
C VAL A 99 0.86 -3.29 6.57
N ILE A 100 1.39 -2.74 5.49
CA ILE A 100 0.61 -2.33 4.32
C ILE A 100 0.60 -3.39 3.22
N ALA A 101 1.71 -4.08 2.95
CA ALA A 101 1.84 -5.02 1.84
C ALA A 101 0.73 -6.10 1.78
N PRO A 102 0.29 -6.71 2.90
CA PRO A 102 -0.79 -7.70 2.89
C PRO A 102 -2.15 -7.14 2.43
N ASN A 103 -2.35 -5.82 2.52
CA ASN A 103 -3.58 -5.17 2.06
C ASN A 103 -3.51 -4.78 0.58
N VAL A 104 -2.32 -4.83 -0.04
CA VAL A 104 -2.08 -4.37 -1.42
C VAL A 104 -1.99 -5.53 -2.42
N LEU A 105 -1.35 -6.66 -2.06
CA LEU A 105 -1.09 -7.76 -2.99
C LEU A 105 -1.93 -9.03 -2.76
N ARG A 106 -2.29 -9.36 -1.50
CA ARG A 106 -3.10 -10.52 -1.09
C ARG A 106 -2.68 -11.87 -1.75
N CYS A 107 -1.77 -12.60 -1.11
CA CYS A 107 -1.45 -13.99 -1.50
C CYS A 107 -2.70 -14.91 -1.45
N GLU A 108 -2.96 -15.65 -2.53
CA GLU A 108 -4.06 -16.63 -2.61
C GLU A 108 -3.64 -18.07 -2.25
N SER A 109 -2.35 -18.30 -1.96
CA SER A 109 -1.87 -19.64 -1.61
C SER A 109 -2.24 -20.02 -0.18
N GLU A 110 -2.61 -21.29 0.02
CA GLU A 110 -2.85 -21.87 1.34
C GLU A 110 -1.61 -22.63 1.89
N ASP A 111 -0.55 -22.83 1.10
CA ASP A 111 0.68 -23.50 1.57
C ASP A 111 1.47 -22.54 2.46
N PRO A 112 1.69 -22.85 3.76
CA PRO A 112 2.42 -21.98 4.68
C PRO A 112 3.82 -21.60 4.20
N ARG A 113 4.49 -22.47 3.43
CA ARG A 113 5.83 -22.21 2.88
C ARG A 113 5.77 -21.13 1.81
N VAL A 114 4.80 -21.24 0.89
CA VAL A 114 4.57 -20.26 -0.18
C VAL A 114 4.13 -18.93 0.42
N ILE A 115 3.21 -18.95 1.40
CA ILE A 115 2.78 -17.75 2.11
C ILE A 115 3.98 -17.03 2.74
N PHE A 116 4.86 -17.77 3.44
CA PHE A 116 6.02 -17.19 4.10
C PHE A 116 7.01 -16.56 3.11
N GLU A 117 7.34 -17.27 2.04
CA GLU A 117 8.24 -16.76 0.99
C GLU A 117 7.67 -15.53 0.28
N ASN A 118 6.38 -15.58 -0.06
CA ASN A 118 5.69 -14.48 -0.72
C ASN A 118 5.58 -13.26 0.20
N THR A 119 5.26 -13.45 1.48
CA THR A 119 5.18 -12.35 2.46
C THR A 119 6.47 -11.53 2.47
N ARG A 120 7.63 -12.19 2.44
CA ARG A 120 8.92 -11.49 2.34
C ARG A 120 9.03 -10.65 1.06
N ARG A 121 8.64 -11.21 -0.09
CA ARG A 121 8.72 -10.53 -1.38
C ARG A 121 7.68 -9.41 -1.53
N GLU A 122 6.51 -9.56 -0.94
CA GLU A 122 5.48 -8.51 -0.84
C GLU A 122 6.01 -7.30 -0.05
N MET A 123 6.64 -7.54 1.10
CA MET A 123 7.28 -6.48 1.88
C MET A 123 8.40 -5.80 1.09
N THR A 124 9.26 -6.57 0.42
CA THR A 124 10.33 -6.02 -0.42
C THR A 124 9.76 -5.17 -1.56
N PHE A 125 8.71 -5.63 -2.24
CA PHE A 125 8.05 -4.89 -3.32
C PHE A 125 7.57 -3.53 -2.82
N LEU A 126 6.85 -3.50 -1.70
CA LEU A 126 6.34 -2.23 -1.17
C LEU A 126 7.45 -1.32 -0.63
N LYS A 127 8.50 -1.88 -0.03
CA LYS A 127 9.70 -1.12 0.37
C LYS A 127 10.37 -0.48 -0.85
N THR A 128 10.54 -1.21 -1.94
CA THR A 128 11.09 -0.68 -3.19
C THR A 128 10.25 0.47 -3.73
N LEU A 129 8.92 0.39 -3.63
CA LEU A 129 8.05 1.50 -4.00
C LEU A 129 8.26 2.73 -3.15
N ILE A 130 8.22 2.59 -1.83
CA ILE A 130 8.40 3.71 -0.91
C ILE A 130 9.75 4.39 -1.15
N THR A 131 10.82 3.62 -1.38
CA THR A 131 12.16 4.18 -1.54
C THR A 131 12.43 4.77 -2.93
N CYS A 132 11.90 4.16 -3.99
CA CYS A 132 12.39 4.43 -5.36
C CYS A 132 11.32 4.91 -6.35
N TYR A 133 10.02 4.76 -6.05
CA TYR A 133 8.97 5.13 -6.99
C TYR A 133 8.70 6.63 -6.92
N ASP A 134 8.82 7.31 -8.05
CA ASP A 134 8.50 8.73 -8.17
C ASP A 134 6.98 8.92 -8.10
N THR A 135 6.52 9.70 -7.13
CA THR A 135 5.11 10.05 -6.92
C THR A 135 4.83 11.54 -7.10
N SER A 136 5.82 12.33 -7.53
CA SER A 136 5.68 13.79 -7.70
C SER A 136 4.51 14.17 -8.61
N PHE A 137 4.21 13.33 -9.60
CA PHE A 137 3.09 13.54 -10.54
C PHE A 137 1.69 13.47 -9.89
N VAL A 138 1.57 12.93 -8.67
CA VAL A 138 0.30 12.94 -7.92
C VAL A 138 0.28 13.95 -6.79
N GLU A 139 1.36 14.67 -6.51
CA GLU A 139 1.34 15.75 -5.50
C GLU A 139 0.34 16.84 -5.94
N GLY A 140 -0.55 17.24 -5.03
CA GLY A 140 -1.55 18.29 -5.29
C GLY A 140 -2.86 17.86 -5.98
N ILE A 141 -3.00 16.60 -6.41
CA ILE A 141 -4.29 16.09 -6.90
C ILE A 141 -5.20 15.83 -5.68
N VAL A 142 -6.28 16.60 -5.50
CA VAL A 142 -7.29 16.42 -4.43
C VAL A 142 -8.64 16.08 -5.06
#